data_AF-A0A2M8X615-F1
#
_entry.id   AF-A0A2M8X615-F1
#
_cell.length_a   1.000
_cell.length_b   1.000
_cell.length_c   1.000
_cell.angle_alpha   90.00
_cell.angle_beta   90.00
_cell.angle_gamma   90.00
#
_symmetry.space_group_name_H-M   'P 1'
#
loop_
_entity.id
_entity.type
_entity.pdbx_description
1 polymer ?
#
loop_
_entity_poly.entity_id
_entity_poly.type
_entity_poly.pdbx_seq_one_letter_code
_entity_poly.pdbx_strand_id
1 'polypeptide(L)' 'MNQPVAHAELIATFKRAQADAAHKQGLIKTVAAKGPKAIQTAVDTAAKAAKRRDAYAEKLAALGVVLED' A
#
# COMPACT_ATOMS: atom_id res chain seq x y z
N MET A 1 -25.63 -5.04 14.20
CA MET A 1 -25.50 -4.29 12.92
C MET A 1 -24.57 -3.10 13.15
N ASN A 2 -23.33 -3.14 12.66
CA ASN A 2 -22.38 -2.01 12.75
C ASN A 2 -21.43 -1.94 11.52
N GLN A 3 -21.83 -2.58 10.42
CA GLN A 3 -20.95 -2.88 9.27
C GLN A 3 -20.59 -1.69 8.34
N PRO A 4 -21.40 -0.63 8.18
CA PRO A 4 -21.08 0.44 7.22
C PRO A 4 -19.82 1.24 7.58
N VAL A 5 -19.63 1.54 8.87
CA VAL A 5 -18.50 2.36 9.34
C VAL A 5 -17.18 1.60 9.22
N ALA A 6 -17.18 0.30 9.58
CA ALA A 6 -16.01 -0.56 9.44
C ALA A 6 -15.53 -0.70 7.99
N HIS A 7 -16.47 -0.73 7.02
CA HIS A 7 -16.11 -0.74 5.60
C HIS A 7 -15.49 0.58 5.16
N ALA A 8 -16.04 1.73 5.58
CA ALA A 8 -15.49 3.04 5.27
C ALA A 8 -14.07 3.22 5.83
N GLU A 9 -13.82 2.76 7.07
CA GLU A 9 -12.49 2.79 7.69
C GLU A 9 -11.49 1.87 6.98
N LEU A 10 -11.92 0.68 6.54
CA LEU A 10 -11.08 -0.24 5.79
C LEU A 10 -10.72 0.32 4.41
N ILE A 11 -11.67 0.95 3.70
CA ILE A 11 -11.43 1.64 2.43
C ILE A 11 -10.46 2.81 2.63
N ALA A 12 -10.65 3.62 3.67
CA ALA A 12 -9.74 4.72 3.98
C ALA A 12 -8.32 4.21 4.29
N THR A 13 -8.21 3.08 5.00
CA THR A 13 -6.94 2.43 5.31
C THR A 13 -6.27 1.89 4.04
N PHE A 14 -7.02 1.26 3.13
CA PHE A 14 -6.53 0.83 1.83
C PHE A 14 -5.98 2.00 1.02
N LYS A 15 -6.73 3.11 0.90
CA LYS A 15 -6.27 4.31 0.16
C LYS A 15 -4.97 4.90 0.74
N ARG A 16 -4.84 4.94 2.07
CA ARG A 16 -3.59 5.36 2.72
C ARG A 16 -2.45 4.40 2.41
N ALA A 17 -2.69 3.09 2.42
CA ALA A 17 -1.69 2.09 2.06
C ALA A 17 -1.27 2.19 0.58
N GLN A 18 -2.21 2.49 -0.32
CA GLN A 18 -1.93 2.73 -1.73
C GLN A 18 -1.03 3.98 -1.92
N ALA A 19 -1.37 5.10 -1.28
CA ALA A 19 -0.56 6.32 -1.32
C ALA A 19 0.84 6.12 -0.73
N ASP A 20 0.94 5.38 0.38
CA ASP A 20 2.21 5.03 1.02
C ASP A 20 3.08 4.13 0.12
N ALA A 21 2.49 3.14 -0.55
CA ALA A 21 3.19 2.30 -1.53
C ALA A 21 3.71 3.13 -2.71
N ALA A 22 2.87 3.99 -3.30
CA ALA A 22 3.26 4.87 -4.39
C ALA A 22 4.39 5.83 -3.99
N HIS A 23 4.31 6.41 -2.78
CA HIS A 23 5.36 7.28 -2.26
C HIS A 23 6.69 6.54 -2.09
N LYS A 24 6.68 5.33 -1.51
CA LYS A 24 7.88 4.51 -1.32
C LYS A 24 8.47 4.02 -2.64
N GLN A 25 7.65 3.72 -3.64
CA GLN A 25 8.13 3.45 -4.99
C GLN A 25 8.81 4.68 -5.60
N GLY A 26 8.25 5.88 -5.41
CA GLY A 26 8.88 7.13 -5.82
C GLY A 26 10.25 7.36 -5.19
N LEU A 27 10.41 7.03 -3.90
CA LEU A 27 11.68 7.17 -3.17
C LEU A 27 12.81 6.34 -3.77
N ILE A 28 12.54 5.24 -4.47
CA ILE A 28 13.57 4.42 -5.13
C ILE A 28 14.38 5.28 -6.12
N LYS A 29 13.70 6.14 -6.88
CA LYS A 29 14.35 7.07 -7.83
C LYS A 29 15.19 8.11 -7.09
N THR A 30 14.71 8.61 -5.96
CA THR A 30 15.40 9.60 -5.13
C THR A 30 16.66 9.05 -4.47
N VAL A 31 16.63 7.78 -4.02
CA VAL A 31 17.80 7.15 -3.40
C VAL A 31 18.79 6.57 -4.41
N ALA A 32 18.49 6.64 -5.72
CA ALA A 32 19.38 6.14 -6.77
C ALA A 32 20.78 6.77 -6.69
N ALA A 33 20.85 8.06 -6.35
CA ALA A 33 22.11 8.80 -6.16
C ALA A 33 22.93 8.31 -4.95
N LYS A 34 22.35 7.54 -4.02
CA LYS A 34 23.01 7.02 -2.81
C LYS A 34 23.66 5.64 -3.01
N GLY A 35 23.51 5.06 -4.20
CA GLY A 35 24.14 3.79 -4.59
C GLY A 35 23.28 2.53 -4.36
N PRO A 36 23.77 1.36 -4.80
CA PRO A 36 22.96 0.14 -4.95
C PRO A 36 22.31 -0.37 -3.65
N LYS A 37 23.00 -0.24 -2.51
CA LYS A 37 22.50 -0.71 -1.21
C LYS A 37 21.31 0.11 -0.72
N ALA A 38 21.30 1.42 -1.00
CA ALA A 38 20.19 2.30 -0.70
C ALA A 38 18.98 2.01 -1.59
N ILE A 39 19.22 1.75 -2.89
CA ILE A 39 18.19 1.31 -3.83
C ILE A 39 17.55 0.01 -3.36
N GLN A 40 18.34 -1.00 -3.01
CA GLN A 40 17.85 -2.28 -2.52
C GLN A 40 16.95 -2.10 -1.29
N THR A 41 17.38 -1.29 -0.32
CA THR A 41 16.61 -1.01 0.89
C THR A 41 15.29 -0.30 0.57
N ALA A 42 15.29 0.66 -0.36
CA ALA A 42 14.08 1.35 -0.79
C ALA A 42 13.12 0.41 -1.55
N VAL A 43 13.65 -0.49 -2.39
CA VAL A 43 12.89 -1.52 -3.08
C VAL A 43 12.23 -2.47 -2.08
N ASP A 44 12.98 -2.99 -1.10
CA ASP A 44 12.43 -3.87 -0.06
C ASP A 44 11.34 -3.17 0.77
N THR A 45 11.52 -1.88 1.05
CA THR A 45 10.55 -1.07 1.77
C THR A 45 9.28 -0.82 0.94
N ALA A 46 9.43 -0.52 -0.36
CA ALA A 46 8.31 -0.36 -1.29
C ALA A 46 7.55 -1.68 -1.47
N ALA A 47 8.25 -2.81 -1.58
CA ALA A 47 7.65 -4.14 -1.69
C ALA A 47 6.83 -4.50 -0.43
N LYS A 48 7.34 -4.19 0.78
CA LYS A 48 6.58 -4.38 2.02
C LYS A 48 5.31 -3.50 2.07
N ALA A 49 5.39 -2.27 1.57
CA ALA A 49 4.24 -1.38 1.50
C ALA A 49 3.19 -1.88 0.50
N ALA A 50 3.61 -2.36 -0.68
CA ALA A 50 2.73 -2.99 -1.66
C ALA A 50 2.01 -4.21 -1.07
N LYS A 51 2.73 -5.11 -0.38
CA LYS A 51 2.10 -6.25 0.31
C LYS A 51 1.06 -5.83 1.35
N ARG A 52 1.27 -4.71 2.06
CA ARG A 52 0.27 -4.18 3.00
C ARG A 52 -0.97 -3.69 2.25
N ARG A 53 -0.82 -2.96 1.15
CA ARG A 53 -1.93 -2.56 0.28
C ARG A 53 -2.71 -3.79 -0.17
N ASP A 54 -2.02 -4.82 -0.65
CA ASP A 54 -2.64 -6.04 -1.18
C ASP A 54 -3.42 -6.80 -0.10
N ALA A 55 -2.88 -6.88 1.12
CA ALA A 55 -3.60 -7.48 2.26
C ALA A 55 -4.87 -6.72 2.63
N TYR A 56 -4.91 -5.38 2.47
CA TYR A 56 -6.15 -4.62 2.65
C TYR A 56 -7.11 -4.80 1.46
N ALA A 57 -6.59 -4.93 0.24
CA ALA A 57 -7.39 -5.26 -0.94
C ALA A 57 -8.08 -6.62 -0.79
N GLU A 58 -7.36 -7.64 -0.32
CA GLU A 58 -7.92 -8.97 -0.05
C GLU A 58 -9.03 -8.91 1.01
N LYS A 59 -8.83 -8.12 2.09
CA LYS A 59 -9.87 -7.90 3.11
C LYS A 59 -11.11 -7.22 2.53
N LEU A 60 -10.94 -6.27 1.62
CA LEU A 60 -12.05 -5.60 0.94
C LEU A 60 -12.77 -6.55 -0.01
N ALA A 61 -12.03 -7.34 -0.79
CA ALA A 61 -12.58 -8.35 -1.69
C ALA A 61 -13.39 -9.42 -0.94
N ALA A 62 -12.90 -9.89 0.22
CA ALA A 62 -13.63 -10.81 1.09
C ALA A 62 -14.96 -10.23 1.62
N LEU A 63 -15.09 -8.90 1.68
CA LEU A 63 -16.31 -8.20 2.04
C LEU A 63 -17.21 -7.87 0.83
N GLY A 64 -16.84 -8.34 -0.37
CA GLY A 64 -17.53 -8.04 -1.63
C GLY A 64 -17.28 -6.61 -2.14
N VAL A 65 -16.33 -5.88 -1.54
CA VAL A 65 -15.93 -4.54 -1.97
C VAL A 65 -14.78 -4.69 -2.95
N VAL A 66 -15.08 -4.70 -4.25
CA VAL A 66 -14.07 -4.61 -5.30
C VAL A 66 -13.77 -3.12 -5.50
N LEU A 67 -12.59 -2.69 -5.06
CA LEU A 67 -12.07 -1.37 -5.46
C LEU A 67 -11.35 -1.57 -6.79
N GLU A 68 -11.86 -0.95 -7.85
CA GLU A 68 -11.11 -0.82 -9.11
C GLU A 68 -9.86 0.03 -8.84
N ASP A 69 -8.72 -0.44 -9.39
CA ASP A 69 -7.38 0.14 -9.20
C ASP A 69 -7.26 1.53 -9.84
#